data_AF-H6SLN8-F1
#
_entry.id   AF-H6SLN8-F1
#
_cell.length_a   1.000
_cell.length_b   1.000
_cell.length_c   1.000
_cell.angle_alpha   90.00
_cell.angle_beta   90.00
_cell.angle_gamma   90.00
#
_symmetry.space_group_name_H-M   'P 1'
#
loop_
_entity.id
_entity.type
_entity.pdbx_description
1 polymer ?
#
loop_
_entity_poly.entity_id
_entity_poly.type
_entity_poly.pdbx_seq_one_letter_code
_entity_poly.pdbx_strand_id
1 'polypeptide(L)'
;MPGPTGESNRLALWGRGLVACLGADARAQALVALAAGNAVLVERPLGLEDHPVVGPLIVVGRVDLEGTELALVVCDGPEVPTLRRILAERPGARVPLVSLTDGLGRFVCERVVSIDTTASGGNASLLMLKED
;
A
#
# COMPACT_ATOMS: atom_id res chain seq x y z
N MET A 1 14.36 12.08 7.58
CA MET A 1 13.61 12.89 8.57
C MET A 1 14.61 13.51 9.53
N PRO A 2 14.34 14.73 10.04
CA PRO A 2 15.13 15.28 11.13
C PRO A 2 15.01 14.38 12.37
N GLY A 3 16.08 14.29 13.15
CA GLY A 3 16.18 13.45 14.34
C GLY A 3 17.38 13.86 15.18
N PRO A 4 17.55 13.27 16.38
CA PRO A 4 18.67 13.60 17.25
C PRO A 4 20.01 13.17 16.63
N THR A 5 21.08 13.84 17.03
CA THR A 5 22.44 13.50 16.64
C THR A 5 22.78 12.08 17.07
N GLY A 6 23.27 11.26 16.14
CA GLY A 6 23.57 9.84 16.41
C GLY A 6 22.50 8.87 15.89
N GLU A 7 21.46 9.38 15.24
CA GLU A 7 20.45 8.57 14.59
C GLU A 7 20.29 8.95 13.11
N SER A 8 20.05 7.94 12.26
CA SER A 8 19.56 8.14 10.89
C SER A 8 18.10 7.68 10.80
N ASN A 9 17.19 8.63 10.63
CA ASN A 9 15.75 8.37 10.54
C ASN A 9 15.25 8.55 9.10
N ARG A 10 14.73 7.48 8.49
CA ARG A 10 14.22 7.47 7.11
C ARG A 10 12.75 7.03 7.10
N LEU A 11 11.89 7.83 6.46
CA LEU A 11 10.50 7.50 6.16
C LEU A 11 10.39 7.24 4.66
N ALA A 12 9.72 6.14 4.30
CA ALA A 12 9.37 5.81 2.92
C ALA A 12 7.94 5.31 2.84
N LEU A 13 7.31 5.50 1.68
CA LEU A 13 6.00 4.93 1.35
C LEU A 13 6.19 3.67 0.52
N TRP A 14 5.41 2.64 0.82
CA TRP A 14 5.42 1.36 0.12
C TRP A 14 4.00 0.96 -0.26
N GLY A 15 3.86 0.14 -1.31
CA GLY A 15 2.61 -0.56 -1.58
C GLY A 15 2.19 -1.37 -0.36
N ARG A 16 0.88 -1.43 -0.10
CA ARG A 16 0.29 -2.14 1.04
C ARG A 16 0.38 -3.66 0.86
N GLY A 17 0.29 -4.15 -0.37
CA GLY A 17 0.29 -5.59 -0.68
C GLY A 17 -0.65 -5.92 -1.83
N LEU A 18 -1.46 -6.96 -1.66
CA LEU A 18 -2.47 -7.38 -2.64
C LEU A 18 -3.76 -6.57 -2.48
N VAL A 19 -4.18 -5.89 -3.55
CA VAL A 19 -5.36 -5.01 -3.60
C VAL A 19 -6.41 -5.61 -4.50
N ALA A 20 -7.63 -5.80 -3.98
CA ALA A 20 -8.77 -6.18 -4.82
C ALA A 20 -9.44 -4.92 -5.40
N CYS A 21 -9.53 -4.83 -6.71
CA CYS A 21 -10.21 -3.74 -7.42
C CYS A 21 -11.54 -4.27 -7.98
N LEU A 22 -12.65 -3.80 -7.42
CA LEU A 22 -13.99 -4.32 -7.66
C LEU A 22 -14.94 -3.22 -8.17
N GLY A 23 -16.02 -3.66 -8.82
CA GLY A 23 -17.05 -2.78 -9.37
C GLY A 23 -16.70 -2.24 -10.76
N ALA A 24 -17.47 -1.25 -11.21
CA ALA A 24 -17.38 -0.72 -12.57
C ALA A 24 -16.03 -0.02 -12.87
N ASP A 25 -15.46 0.63 -11.86
CA ASP A 25 -14.23 1.44 -11.99
C ASP A 25 -12.94 0.64 -11.74
N ALA A 26 -13.02 -0.70 -11.73
CA ALA A 26 -11.88 -1.60 -11.45
C ALA A 26 -10.62 -1.28 -12.28
N ARG A 27 -10.78 -0.76 -13.50
CA ARG A 27 -9.65 -0.35 -14.35
C ARG A 27 -8.88 0.83 -13.76
N ALA A 28 -9.57 1.90 -13.36
CA ALA A 28 -8.94 3.08 -12.78
C ALA A 28 -8.35 2.75 -11.40
N GLN A 29 -9.07 1.94 -10.61
CA GLN A 29 -8.60 1.44 -9.32
C GLN A 29 -7.30 0.64 -9.45
N ALA A 30 -7.23 -0.27 -10.43
CA ALA A 30 -6.05 -1.07 -10.69
C ALA A 30 -4.84 -0.22 -11.07
N LEU A 31 -5.04 0.78 -11.94
CA LEU A 31 -3.97 1.71 -12.33
C LEU A 31 -3.39 2.46 -11.14
N VAL A 32 -4.24 3.00 -10.27
CA VAL A 32 -3.81 3.70 -9.05
C VAL A 32 -3.10 2.76 -8.09
N ALA A 33 -3.63 1.55 -7.87
CA ALA A 33 -3.03 0.56 -6.98
C ALA A 33 -1.66 0.09 -7.49
N LEU A 34 -1.53 -0.22 -8.78
CA LEU A 34 -0.26 -0.59 -9.42
C LEU A 34 0.76 0.55 -9.33
N ALA A 35 0.35 1.79 -9.64
CA ALA A 35 1.22 2.96 -9.52
C ALA A 35 1.71 3.20 -8.08
N ALA A 36 0.91 2.83 -7.08
CA ALA A 36 1.30 2.89 -5.66
C ALA A 36 2.18 1.70 -5.21
N GLY A 37 2.56 0.79 -6.12
CA GLY A 37 3.45 -0.34 -5.85
C GLY A 37 2.74 -1.57 -5.27
N ASN A 38 1.43 -1.70 -5.47
CA ASN A 38 0.67 -2.87 -5.04
C ASN A 38 0.60 -3.95 -6.11
N ALA A 39 0.35 -5.19 -5.69
CA ALA A 39 -0.20 -6.22 -6.57
C ALA A 39 -1.72 -6.05 -6.66
N VAL A 40 -2.32 -6.35 -7.80
CA VAL A 40 -3.75 -6.14 -8.04
C VAL A 40 -4.45 -7.44 -8.42
N LEU A 41 -5.62 -7.65 -7.81
CA LEU A 41 -6.55 -8.74 -8.08
C LEU A 41 -7.86 -8.17 -8.65
N VAL A 42 -8.30 -8.69 -9.78
CA VAL A 42 -9.52 -8.25 -10.48
C VAL A 42 -10.34 -9.44 -10.95
N GLU A 43 -11.64 -9.24 -11.14
CA GLU A 43 -12.57 -10.29 -11.58
C GLU A 43 -12.58 -10.49 -13.09
N ARG A 44 -12.06 -9.52 -13.86
CA ARG A 44 -12.08 -9.53 -15.33
C ARG A 44 -10.84 -8.85 -15.91
N PRO A 45 -10.44 -9.20 -17.15
CA PRO A 45 -9.39 -8.48 -17.86
C PRO A 45 -9.74 -6.99 -18.02
N LEU A 46 -8.73 -6.12 -17.87
CA LEU A 46 -8.90 -4.66 -17.82
C LEU A 46 -8.36 -3.90 -19.04
N GLY A 47 -7.69 -4.58 -19.99
CA GLY A 47 -7.10 -3.91 -21.15
C GLY A 47 -6.00 -2.91 -20.74
N LEU A 48 -5.01 -3.39 -19.99
CA LEU A 48 -3.91 -2.58 -19.42
C LEU A 48 -2.54 -2.94 -20.02
N GLU A 49 -2.51 -3.72 -21.09
CA GLU A 49 -1.31 -4.28 -21.72
C GLU A 49 -0.35 -3.18 -22.21
N ASP A 50 -0.89 -2.04 -22.65
CA ASP A 50 -0.12 -0.91 -23.17
C ASP A 50 0.18 0.18 -22.13
N HIS A 51 -0.20 -0.01 -20.85
CA HIS A 51 -0.04 1.03 -19.84
C HIS A 51 1.36 0.99 -19.20
N PRO A 52 2.03 2.14 -18.98
CA PRO A 52 3.39 2.18 -18.40
C PRO A 52 3.48 1.78 -16.92
N VAL A 53 2.39 1.34 -16.28
CA VAL A 53 2.47 0.87 -14.88
C VAL A 53 2.93 -0.58 -14.84
N VAL A 54 3.98 -0.83 -14.07
CA VAL A 54 4.56 -2.16 -13.89
C VAL A 54 4.13 -2.70 -12.53
N GLY A 55 3.47 -3.85 -12.52
CA GLY A 55 3.14 -4.56 -11.29
C GLY A 55 2.31 -5.82 -11.57
N PRO A 56 2.17 -6.72 -10.59
CA PRO A 56 1.40 -7.94 -10.77
C PRO A 56 -0.10 -7.62 -10.91
N LEU A 57 -0.69 -8.00 -12.04
CA LEU A 57 -2.13 -7.97 -12.27
C LEU A 57 -2.65 -9.40 -12.42
N ILE A 58 -3.54 -9.82 -11.53
CA ILE A 58 -4.06 -11.18 -11.45
C ILE A 58 -5.57 -11.14 -11.70
N VAL A 59 -6.04 -11.96 -12.64
CA VAL A 59 -7.46 -12.08 -12.99
C VAL A 59 -8.00 -13.41 -12.46
N VAL A 60 -9.04 -13.39 -11.62
CA VAL A 60 -9.56 -14.60 -10.94
C VAL A 60 -11.03 -14.93 -11.18
N GLY A 61 -11.74 -14.20 -12.04
CA GLY A 61 -13.16 -14.43 -12.33
C GLY A 61 -14.09 -13.98 -11.20
N ARG A 62 -13.78 -14.36 -9.95
CA ARG A 62 -14.39 -13.87 -8.72
C ARG A 62 -13.35 -13.79 -7.62
N VAL A 63 -13.31 -12.67 -6.90
CA VAL A 63 -12.39 -12.52 -5.76
C VAL A 63 -12.95 -13.25 -4.54
N ASP A 64 -12.16 -14.16 -3.98
CA ASP A 64 -12.45 -14.76 -2.67
C ASP A 64 -12.13 -13.73 -1.57
N LEU A 65 -13.15 -12.99 -1.16
CA LEU A 65 -13.08 -11.98 -0.13
C LEU A 65 -12.99 -12.55 1.28
N GLU A 66 -12.95 -13.85 1.51
CA GLU A 66 -12.83 -14.42 2.86
C GLU A 66 -11.48 -15.12 3.03
N GLY A 67 -11.09 -15.96 2.06
CA GLY A 67 -9.86 -16.74 2.11
C GLY A 67 -8.62 -16.04 1.58
N THR A 68 -8.76 -14.98 0.78
CA THR A 68 -7.60 -14.25 0.24
C THR A 68 -7.06 -13.24 1.25
N GLU A 69 -5.75 -13.26 1.50
CA GLU A 69 -5.06 -12.22 2.29
C GLU A 69 -4.93 -10.91 1.50
N LEU A 70 -5.94 -10.06 1.64
CA LEU A 70 -6.02 -8.77 0.97
C LEU A 70 -5.50 -7.66 1.90
N ALA A 71 -4.68 -6.76 1.35
CA ALA A 71 -4.20 -5.59 2.07
C ALA A 71 -5.15 -4.38 1.94
N LEU A 72 -6.02 -4.39 0.93
CA LEU A 72 -7.00 -3.34 0.61
C LEU A 72 -8.06 -3.88 -0.34
N VAL A 73 -9.30 -3.42 -0.20
CA VAL A 73 -10.34 -3.50 -1.22
C VAL A 73 -10.69 -2.09 -1.68
N VAL A 74 -10.75 -1.89 -2.99
CA VAL A 74 -11.19 -0.65 -3.59
C VAL A 74 -12.47 -0.96 -4.36
N CYS A 75 -13.52 -0.21 -4.05
CA CYS A 75 -14.79 -0.32 -4.74
C CYS A 75 -15.53 1.00 -4.61
N ASP A 76 -16.01 1.49 -5.75
CA ASP A 76 -16.99 2.55 -5.83
C ASP A 76 -18.28 1.93 -6.39
N GLY A 77 -19.45 2.31 -5.85
CA GLY A 77 -20.73 1.83 -6.35
C GLY A 77 -21.67 1.16 -5.34
N PRO A 78 -22.77 0.56 -5.83
CA PRO A 78 -23.84 0.00 -4.99
C PRO A 78 -23.43 -1.23 -4.18
N GLU A 79 -22.31 -1.87 -4.50
CA GLU A 79 -21.80 -3.07 -3.83
C GLU A 79 -21.17 -2.75 -2.46
N VAL A 80 -20.76 -1.49 -2.23
CA VAL A 80 -20.02 -1.05 -1.03
C VAL A 80 -20.68 -1.47 0.30
N PRO A 81 -22.00 -1.31 0.53
CA PRO A 81 -22.61 -1.75 1.79
C PRO A 81 -22.56 -3.26 2.00
N THR A 82 -22.56 -4.05 0.93
CA THR A 82 -22.44 -5.51 0.99
C THR A 82 -20.99 -5.91 1.26
N LEU A 83 -20.04 -5.34 0.51
CA LEU A 83 -18.61 -5.56 0.73
C LEU A 83 -18.20 -5.18 2.16
N ARG A 84 -18.71 -4.08 2.70
CA ARG A 84 -18.41 -3.66 4.07
C ARG A 84 -18.84 -4.69 5.12
N ARG A 85 -19.99 -5.35 4.94
CA ARG A 85 -20.46 -6.42 5.83
C ARG A 85 -19.56 -7.65 5.75
N ILE A 86 -19.29 -8.12 4.53
CA ILE A 86 -18.40 -9.27 4.28
C ILE A 86 -17.02 -9.03 4.92
N LEU A 87 -16.41 -7.88 4.65
CA LEU A 87 -15.08 -7.55 5.17
C LEU A 87 -15.05 -7.37 6.69
N ALA A 88 -16.15 -6.95 7.31
CA ALA A 88 -16.25 -6.80 8.77
C ALA A 88 -16.39 -8.15 9.50
N GLU A 89 -16.93 -9.16 8.83
CA GLU A 89 -17.13 -10.51 9.37
C GLU A 89 -15.88 -11.39 9.21
N ARG A 90 -14.92 -10.97 8.37
CA ARG A 90 -13.67 -11.71 8.16
C ARG A 90 -12.88 -11.90 9.46
N PRO A 91 -12.31 -13.10 9.70
CA PRO A 91 -11.32 -13.28 10.75
C PRO A 91 -10.00 -12.59 10.38
N GLY A 92 -9.20 -12.24 11.39
CA GLY A 92 -7.86 -11.70 11.20
C GLY A 92 -7.82 -10.17 11.08
N ALA A 93 -6.84 -9.67 10.32
CA ALA A 93 -6.61 -8.23 10.18
C ALA A 93 -7.76 -7.55 9.42
N ARG A 94 -8.13 -6.35 9.86
CA ARG A 94 -9.16 -5.55 9.17
C ARG A 94 -8.66 -5.10 7.81
N VAL A 95 -9.32 -5.56 6.75
CA VAL A 95 -9.06 -5.12 5.39
C VAL A 95 -9.83 -3.82 5.13
N PRO A 96 -9.16 -2.70 4.82
CA PRO A 96 -9.85 -1.45 4.51
C PRO A 96 -10.64 -1.58 3.20
N LEU A 97 -11.83 -0.98 3.17
CA LEU A 97 -12.62 -0.75 1.96
C LEU A 97 -12.58 0.75 1.66
N VAL A 98 -12.01 1.14 0.52
CA VAL A 98 -11.80 2.55 0.15
C VAL A 98 -12.38 2.88 -1.22
N SER A 99 -12.64 4.17 -1.43
CA SER A 99 -12.92 4.79 -2.73
C SER A 99 -11.63 5.27 -3.38
N LEU A 100 -11.61 5.38 -4.72
CA LEU A 100 -10.54 6.11 -5.42
C LEU A 100 -10.41 7.57 -4.93
N THR A 101 -11.50 8.16 -4.44
CA THR A 101 -11.54 9.55 -3.98
C THR A 101 -11.01 9.76 -2.56
N ASP A 102 -10.73 8.70 -1.81
CA ASP A 102 -10.20 8.78 -0.44
C ASP A 102 -8.72 9.21 -0.37
N GLY A 103 -8.08 9.36 -1.53
CA GLY A 103 -6.71 9.85 -1.68
C GLY A 103 -5.65 8.75 -1.76
N LEU A 104 -4.53 9.06 -2.45
CA LEU A 104 -3.45 8.11 -2.74
C LEU A 104 -2.78 7.53 -1.49
N GLY A 105 -2.80 8.26 -0.37
CA GLY A 105 -2.29 7.78 0.93
C GLY A 105 -2.95 6.47 1.40
N ARG A 106 -4.16 6.17 0.91
CA ARG A 106 -4.86 4.91 1.23
C ARG A 106 -4.31 3.68 0.52
N PHE A 107 -3.50 3.88 -0.54
CA PHE A 107 -2.91 2.81 -1.34
C PHE A 107 -1.48 2.47 -0.93
N VAL A 108 -0.95 3.17 0.07
CA VAL A 108 0.41 2.96 0.58
C VAL A 108 0.39 2.65 2.07
N CYS A 109 1.53 2.18 2.58
CA CYS A 109 1.85 2.11 3.99
C CYS A 109 3.17 2.86 4.25
N GLU A 110 3.25 3.45 5.44
CA GLU A 110 4.46 4.11 5.90
C GLU A 110 5.43 3.07 6.46
N ARG A 111 6.70 3.20 6.08
CA ARG A 111 7.80 2.43 6.68
C ARG A 111 8.85 3.40 7.20
N VAL A 112 9.10 3.34 8.51
CA VAL A 112 10.17 4.09 9.17
C VAL A 112 11.31 3.14 9.49
N VAL A 113 12.53 3.53 9.11
CA VAL A 113 13.77 2.87 9.50
C VAL A 113 14.59 3.86 10.31
N SER A 114 14.85 3.52 11.57
CA SER A 114 15.72 4.26 12.48
C SER A 114 16.97 3.44 12.74
N ILE A 115 18.13 4.05 12.54
CA ILE A 115 19.44 3.42 12.73
C ILE A 115 20.20 4.23 13.77
N ASP A 116 20.54 3.61 14.90
CA ASP A 116 21.51 4.14 15.85
C ASP A 116 22.91 4.07 15.21
N THR A 117 23.44 5.23 14.81
CA THR A 117 24.77 5.33 14.21
C THR A 117 25.88 5.44 15.25
N THR A 118 25.54 5.45 16.54
CA THR A 118 26.48 5.50 17.67
C THR A 118 26.61 4.19 18.42
N ALA A 119 25.85 3.16 18.03
CA ALA A 119 25.82 1.84 18.67
C ALA A 119 27.22 1.18 18.87
N SER A 120 28.23 1.58 18.09
CA SER A 120 29.61 1.10 18.20
C SER A 120 30.50 1.87 19.20
N GLY A 121 29.97 2.88 19.89
CA GLY A 121 30.66 3.59 20.98
C GLY A 121 31.12 5.03 20.67
N GLY A 122 30.70 5.63 19.55
CA GLY A 122 31.00 7.02 19.23
C GLY A 122 30.26 7.54 18.00
N ASN A 123 30.03 8.85 17.94
CA ASN A 123 29.41 9.48 16.77
C ASN A 123 30.47 10.02 15.82
N ALA A 124 30.74 9.28 14.74
CA ALA A 124 31.72 9.69 13.73
C ALA A 124 31.43 11.08 13.13
N SER A 125 30.15 11.47 13.01
CA SER A 125 29.78 12.79 12.48
C SER A 125 30.14 13.92 13.45
N LEU A 126 30.16 13.67 14.77
CA LEU A 126 30.61 14.65 15.76
C LEU A 126 32.13 14.82 15.78
N LEU A 127 32.90 13.78 15.45
CA LEU A 127 34.36 13.82 15.39
C LEU A 127 34.90 14.63 14.18
N MET A 128 34.03 14.93 13.21
CA MET A 128 34.40 15.62 11.96
C MET A 128 33.94 17.09 11.91
N LEU A 129 33.22 17.57 12.95
CA LEU A 129 32.90 18.99 13.10
C LEU A 129 34.16 19.75 13.53
N LYS A 130 34.68 20.63 12.67
CA LYS A 130 35.72 21.60 13.05
C LYS A 130 35.09 22.76 13.81
N GLU A 131 35.76 23.20 14.88
CA GLU A 131 35.51 24.49 15.52
C GLU A 131 35.92 25.61 14.56
N ASP A 132 34.98 26.51 14.25
CA ASP A 132 35.27 27.87 13.80
C ASP A 132 35.25 28.81 15.01
#